data_AF-A0A2V9WN19-F1
#
_entry.id   AF-A0A2V9WN19-F1
#
_cell.length_a   1.000
_cell.length_b   1.000
_cell.length_c   1.000
_cell.angle_alpha   90.00
_cell.angle_beta   90.00
_cell.angle_gamma   90.00
#
_symmetry.space_group_name_H-M   'P 1'
#
loop_
_entity.id
_entity.type
_entity.pdbx_description
1 polymer ?
#
loop_
_entity_poly.entity_id
_entity_poly.type
_entity_poly.pdbx_seq_one_letter_code
_entity_poly.pdbx_strand_id
1 'polypeptide(L)' 'MHTAIASLPDHYRQVVVLCDLCEFSYAEAASRLQCAVGTIRSRLNRAHTLLAQKLKPLRSRQSDIGAAGTEGCLV' A
#
# COMPACT_ATOMS: atom_id res chain seq x y z
N MET A 1 5.73 -8.26 10.32
CA MET A 1 5.43 -7.33 9.22
C MET A 1 5.45 -8.01 7.85
N HIS A 2 6.54 -8.69 7.44
CA HIS A 2 6.60 -9.39 6.14
C HIS A 2 5.53 -10.47 5.90
N THR A 3 5.20 -11.28 6.92
CA THR A 3 4.22 -12.38 6.77
C THR A 3 2.81 -11.88 6.45
N ALA A 4 2.44 -10.70 6.95
CA ALA A 4 1.13 -10.11 6.70
C ALA A 4 1.01 -9.69 5.23
N ILE A 5 2.07 -9.09 4.66
CA ILE A 5 2.16 -8.68 3.25
C ILE A 5 2.18 -9.90 2.31
N ALA A 6 2.88 -10.97 2.70
CA ALA A 6 2.87 -12.23 1.96
C ALA A 6 1.47 -12.88 1.93
N SER A 7 0.63 -12.66 2.94
CA SER A 7 -0.75 -13.15 2.95
C SER A 7 -1.70 -12.35 2.06
N LEU A 8 -1.29 -11.21 1.49
CA LEU A 8 -2.15 -10.49 0.54
C LEU A 8 -2.14 -11.15 -0.84
N PRO A 9 -3.27 -11.08 -1.55
CA PRO A 9 -3.32 -11.38 -2.98
C PRO A 9 -2.28 -10.59 -3.77
N ASP A 10 -1.73 -11.22 -4.81
CA ASP A 10 -0.59 -10.71 -5.58
C ASP A 10 -0.80 -9.29 -6.11
N HIS A 11 -2.02 -8.97 -6.58
CA HIS A 11 -2.38 -7.66 -7.09
C HIS A 11 -2.35 -6.53 -6.05
N TYR A 12 -2.52 -6.83 -4.76
CA TYR A 12 -2.35 -5.86 -3.67
C TYR A 12 -0.91 -5.81 -3.20
N ARG A 13 -0.25 -6.98 -3.12
CA ARG A 13 1.15 -7.09 -2.71
C ARG A 13 2.05 -6.27 -3.63
N GLN A 14 1.90 -6.42 -4.95
CA GLN A 14 2.73 -5.72 -5.92
C GLN A 14 2.66 -4.20 -5.75
N VAL A 15 1.46 -3.66 -5.51
CA VAL A 15 1.27 -2.22 -5.31
C VAL A 15 1.92 -1.74 -4.01
N VAL A 16 1.75 -2.49 -2.92
CA VAL A 16 2.41 -2.17 -1.64
C VAL A 16 3.92 -2.27 -1.78
N VAL A 17 4.46 -3.28 -2.45
CA VAL A 17 5.91 -3.41 -2.64
C VAL A 17 6.46 -2.25 -3.47
N LEU A 18 5.83 -1.91 -4.59
CA LEU A 18 6.29 -0.82 -5.45
C LEU A 18 6.25 0.54 -4.72
N CYS A 19 5.20 0.81 -3.95
CA CYS A 19 5.02 2.12 -3.31
C CYS A 19 5.75 2.23 -1.95
N ASP A 20 5.75 1.16 -1.15
CA ASP A 20 6.19 1.16 0.25
C ASP A 20 7.65 0.68 0.38
N LEU A 21 8.09 -0.27 -0.46
CA LEU A 21 9.48 -0.76 -0.46
C LEU A 21 10.35 -0.10 -1.52
N CYS A 22 9.78 0.22 -2.68
CA CYS A 22 10.54 0.83 -3.77
C CYS A 22 10.27 2.34 -3.95
N GLU A 23 9.41 2.91 -3.09
CA GLU A 23 9.11 4.35 -3.06
C GLU A 23 8.71 4.93 -4.43
N PHE A 24 8.13 4.09 -5.31
CA PHE A 24 7.67 4.56 -6.61
C PHE A 24 6.46 5.47 -6.46
N SER A 25 6.42 6.52 -7.27
CA SER A 25 5.23 7.35 -7.40
C SER A 25 4.04 6.54 -7.93
N TYR A 26 2.83 6.96 -7.59
CA TYR A 26 1.61 6.28 -8.03
C TYR A 26 1.50 6.15 -9.56
N ALA A 27 2.01 7.13 -10.31
CA ALA A 27 2.08 7.09 -11.77
C ALA A 27 3.03 6.01 -12.29
N GLU A 28 4.21 5.87 -11.68
CA GLU A 28 5.21 4.88 -12.06
C GLU A 28 4.73 3.46 -11.75
N ALA A 29 4.14 3.28 -10.56
CA ALA A 29 3.53 2.02 -10.17
C ALA A 29 2.35 1.64 -11.09
N ALA A 30 1.51 2.62 -11.46
CA ALA A 30 0.42 2.45 -12.42
C ALA A 30 0.92 2.02 -13.79
N SER A 31 1.98 2.66 -14.30
CA SER A 31 2.63 2.34 -15.58
C SER A 31 3.19 0.92 -15.57
N ARG A 32 3.93 0.54 -14.53
CA ARG A 32 4.52 -0.81 -14.38
C ARG A 32 3.48 -1.92 -14.24
N LEU A 33 2.38 -1.64 -13.54
CA LEU A 33 1.28 -2.59 -13.34
C LEU A 33 0.20 -2.50 -14.42
N GLN A 34 0.43 -1.67 -15.46
CA GLN A 34 -0.49 -1.43 -16.57
C GLN A 34 -1.94 -1.18 -16.10
N CYS A 35 -2.11 -0.34 -15.08
CA CYS A 35 -3.40 0.01 -14.51
C CYS A 35 -3.53 1.51 -14.26
N ALA A 36 -4.74 2.00 -14.00
CA ALA A 36 -4.95 3.41 -13.72
C ALA A 36 -4.38 3.83 -12.36
N VAL A 37 -3.90 5.07 -12.25
CA VAL A 37 -3.44 5.65 -10.98
C VAL A 37 -4.54 5.60 -9.90
N GLY A 38 -5.79 5.81 -10.29
CA GLY A 38 -6.95 5.63 -9.39
C GLY A 38 -7.09 4.20 -8.86
N THR A 39 -6.71 3.20 -9.66
CA THR A 39 -6.67 1.79 -9.25
C THR A 39 -5.57 1.55 -8.22
N ILE A 40 -4.39 2.15 -8.38
CA ILE A 40 -3.30 2.09 -7.39
C ILE A 40 -3.78 2.59 -6.03
N ARG A 41 -4.40 3.77 -5.99
CA ARG A 41 -4.94 4.36 -4.75
C ARG A 41 -6.00 3.46 -4.09
N SER A 42 -6.94 2.93 -4.89
CA SER A 42 -7.97 2.01 -4.39
C SER A 42 -7.37 0.69 -3.88
N ARG A 43 -6.36 0.16 -4.58
CA ARG A 43 -5.64 -1.07 -4.19
C ARG A 43 -4.85 -0.87 -2.91
N LEU A 44 -4.14 0.24 -2.73
CA LEU A 44 -3.43 0.56 -1.48
C LEU A 44 -4.40 0.66 -0.30
N ASN A 45 -5.51 1.39 -0.45
CA ASN A 45 -6.48 1.53 0.63
C ASN A 45 -7.06 0.16 1.04
N ARG A 46 -7.38 -0.70 0.06
CA ARG A 46 -7.83 -2.07 0.35
C ARG A 46 -6.73 -2.93 0.96
N ALA A 47 -5.50 -2.82 0.48
CA ALA A 47 -4.35 -3.54 1.03
C ALA A 47 -4.12 -3.17 2.50
N HIS A 48 -4.14 -1.87 2.83
CA HIS A 48 -4.00 -1.38 4.20
C HIS A 48 -5.18 -1.82 5.07
N THR A 49 -6.40 -1.82 4.53
CA THR A 49 -7.58 -2.32 5.25
C THR A 49 -7.45 -3.82 5.57
N LEU A 50 -6.98 -4.62 4.61
CA LEU A 50 -6.73 -6.05 4.79
C LEU A 50 -5.60 -6.29 5.80
N LEU A 51 -4.49 -5.56 5.69
CA LEU A 51 -3.40 -5.60 6.66
C LEU A 51 -3.89 -5.20 8.06
N ALA A 52 -4.69 -4.14 8.17
CA ALA A 52 -5.26 -3.69 9.42
C ALA A 52 -6.23 -4.71 10.03
N GLN A 53 -7.02 -5.43 9.22
CA GLN A 53 -7.87 -6.54 9.69
C GLN A 53 -7.04 -7.73 10.17
N LYS A 54 -5.97 -8.08 9.47
CA LYS A 54 -5.06 -9.17 9.84
C LYS A 54 -4.23 -8.86 11.08
N LEU A 55 -3.86 -7.59 11.27
CA LEU A 55 -3.14 -7.10 12.44
C LEU A 55 -4.08 -6.74 13.61
N LYS A 56 -5.38 -6.58 13.38
CA LYS A 56 -6.40 -6.28 14.40
C LYS A 56 -6.42 -7.25 15.59
N PRO A 57 -6.28 -8.58 15.44
CA PRO A 57 -6.19 -9.48 16.59
C PRO A 57 -4.91 -9.30 17.43
N LEU A 58 -3.92 -8.53 16.97
CA LEU A 58 -2.72 -8.16 17.73
C LEU A 58 -2.77 -6.72 18.28
N ARG A 59 -3.80 -5.94 17.90
CA ARG A 59 -3.84 -4.47 18.03
C ARG A 59 -4.55 -3.95 19.29
N SER A 60 -4.54 -4.70 20.39
CA SER A 60 -4.68 -4.09 21.71
C SER A 60 -3.38 -3.38 22.16
N ARG A 61 -2.31 -3.38 21.34
CA ARG A 61 -0.97 -2.94 21.77
C ARG A 61 -0.25 -1.92 20.88
N GLN A 62 -0.72 -1.61 19.66
CA GLN A 62 0.08 -0.80 18.74
C GLN A 62 -0.79 0.18 17.96
N SER A 63 -1.03 1.31 18.62
CA SER A 63 -1.08 2.62 17.97
C SER A 63 0.18 2.80 17.11
N ASP A 64 0.13 3.70 16.12
CA ASP A 64 1.30 4.28 15.45
C ASP A 64 1.99 3.44 14.34
N ILE A 65 1.49 3.54 13.09
CA ILE A 65 2.31 3.60 11.86
C ILE A 65 1.51 4.50 10.88
N GLY A 66 1.76 5.81 10.86
CA GLY A 66 2.63 6.47 9.87
C GLY A 66 1.90 6.56 8.52
N ALA A 67 1.23 7.64 8.11
CA ALA A 67 1.66 9.04 8.04
C ALA A 67 3.07 9.20 7.41
N ALA A 68 3.14 9.02 6.10
CA ALA A 68 4.08 9.66 5.19
C ALA A 68 3.30 9.82 3.87
N GLY A 69 3.15 10.98 3.25
CA GLY A 69 4.04 12.12 3.08
C GLY A 69 3.85 12.48 1.59
N THR A 70 3.11 13.55 1.33
CA THR A 70 3.61 14.82 0.76
C THR A 70 3.73 14.79 -0.77
N GLU A 71 2.91 15.60 -1.46
CA GLU A 71 3.30 16.87 -2.10
C GLU A 71 3.88 16.66 -3.51
N GLY A 72 3.38 17.44 -4.48
CA GLY A 72 3.84 17.37 -5.86
C GLY A 72 2.92 18.07 -6.83
N CYS A 73 2.77 19.38 -6.67
CA CYS A 73 2.38 20.29 -7.74
C CYS A 73 3.29 20.07 -8.96
N LEU A 74 2.76 19.70 -10.13
CA LEU A 74 3.29 20.14 -11.43
C LEU A 74 2.33 19.82 -12.60
N VAL A 75 1.40 20.75 -12.88
CA VAL A 75 1.14 21.41 -14.19
C VAL A 75 -0.17 22.18 -14.11
#